data_AF-A0A357R0A7-F1
#
_entry.id   AF-A0A357R0A7-F1
#
_cell.length_a   1.000
_cell.length_b   1.000
_cell.length_c   1.000
_cell.angle_alpha   90.00
_cell.angle_beta   90.00
_cell.angle_gamma   90.00
#
_symmetry.space_group_name_H-M   'P 1'
#
loop_
_entity.id
_entity.type
_entity.pdbx_description
1 polymer ?
#
loop_
_entity_poly.entity_id
_entity_poly.type
_entity_poly.pdbx_seq_one_letter_code
_entity_poly.pdbx_strand_id
1 'polypeptide(L)'
;MKIFYVKASVFTSSYRCSMVRQRLLRFIKSNPPLAIVVSGLRDEHRLSYHQFKQQCEFSPIRFIHRPGCYSVATFPLELSESFLRLGDLVVVPIEGTIAVIDKKAECRSTYMLFDMFADESFSDYHGELDDTTFKELESYLKQISTIDKK
;
A
#
# COMPACT_ATOMS: atom_id res chain seq x y z
N MET A 1 4.08 -2.69 14.04
CA MET A 1 3.77 -1.29 13.66
C MET A 1 3.84 -1.22 12.15
N LYS A 2 2.81 -0.68 11.49
CA LYS A 2 2.66 -0.76 10.03
C LYS A 2 2.85 0.60 9.36
N ILE A 3 3.66 0.65 8.32
CA ILE A 3 3.69 1.74 7.33
C ILE A 3 3.16 1.17 6.02
N PHE A 4 2.24 1.88 5.39
CA PHE A 4 1.80 1.54 4.04
C PHE A 4 2.53 2.42 3.04
N TYR A 5 3.13 1.81 2.03
CA TYR A 5 3.84 2.51 0.97
C TYR A 5 3.22 2.17 -0.39
N VAL A 6 2.87 3.22 -1.14
CA VAL A 6 2.15 3.10 -2.42
C VAL A 6 2.74 4.04 -3.47
N LYS A 7 2.62 3.65 -4.74
CA LYS A 7 2.89 4.55 -5.87
C LYS A 7 1.71 5.50 -6.08
N ALA A 8 1.98 6.72 -6.52
CA ALA A 8 0.95 7.72 -6.78
C ALA A 8 -0.06 7.34 -7.88
N SER A 9 0.24 6.37 -8.75
CA SER A 9 -0.70 5.89 -9.79
C SER A 9 -2.02 5.36 -9.22
N VAL A 10 -2.06 4.96 -7.94
CA VAL A 10 -3.32 4.65 -7.24
C VAL A 10 -4.29 5.85 -7.17
N PHE A 11 -3.78 7.07 -7.35
CA PHE A 11 -4.54 8.31 -7.37
C PHE A 11 -4.86 8.82 -8.77
N THR A 12 -4.57 8.05 -9.82
CA THR A 12 -5.03 8.36 -11.18
C THR A 12 -6.56 8.36 -11.24
N SER A 13 -7.13 9.24 -12.07
CA SER A 13 -8.56 9.42 -12.24
C SER A 13 -9.16 8.36 -13.17
N SER A 14 -9.09 7.08 -12.76
CA SER A 14 -9.72 5.96 -13.46
C SER A 14 -10.72 5.24 -12.54
N TYR A 15 -11.67 4.52 -13.15
CA TYR A 15 -12.62 3.67 -12.42
C TYR A 15 -11.88 2.62 -11.58
N ARG A 16 -10.87 1.97 -12.16
CA ARG A 16 -10.06 0.97 -11.46
C ARG A 16 -9.34 1.56 -10.25
N CYS A 17 -8.66 2.70 -10.40
CA CYS A 17 -7.99 3.35 -9.28
C CYS A 17 -8.97 3.79 -8.18
N SER A 18 -10.20 4.19 -8.54
CA SER A 18 -11.26 4.47 -7.57
C SER A 18 -11.61 3.24 -6.72
N MET A 19 -11.78 2.08 -7.36
CA MET A 19 -12.05 0.81 -6.66
C MET A 19 -10.88 0.39 -5.76
N VAL A 20 -9.64 0.55 -6.21
CA VAL A 20 -8.45 0.29 -5.37
C VAL A 20 -8.47 1.19 -4.13
N ARG A 21 -8.69 2.50 -4.30
CA ARG A 21 -8.78 3.43 -3.16
C ARG A 21 -9.87 3.03 -2.17
N GLN A 22 -11.04 2.60 -2.64
CA GLN A 22 -12.12 2.12 -1.77
C GLN A 22 -11.73 0.85 -0.99
N ARG A 23 -11.10 -0.13 -1.65
CA ARG A 23 -10.59 -1.36 -1.00
C ARG A 23 -9.51 -1.02 0.02
N LEU A 24 -8.60 -0.13 -0.33
CA LEU A 24 -7.56 0.36 0.57
C LEU A 24 -8.14 1.05 1.80
N LEU A 25 -9.17 1.88 1.65
CA LEU A 25 -9.87 2.50 2.79
C LEU A 25 -10.48 1.46 3.73
N ARG A 26 -11.11 0.41 3.18
CA ARG A 26 -11.64 -0.70 3.99
C ARG A 26 -10.51 -1.43 4.71
N PHE A 27 -9.40 -1.69 4.03
CA PHE A 27 -8.23 -2.33 4.62
C PHE A 27 -7.62 -1.49 5.75
N ILE A 28 -7.47 -0.17 5.56
CA ILE A 28 -6.98 0.78 6.57
C ILE A 28 -7.90 0.79 7.80
N LYS A 29 -9.22 0.72 7.62
CA LYS A 29 -10.17 0.65 8.75
C LYS A 29 -9.93 -0.58 9.64
N SER A 30 -9.63 -1.72 9.04
CA SER A 30 -9.33 -2.96 9.78
C SER A 30 -7.88 -3.06 10.24
N ASN A 31 -6.96 -2.38 9.56
CA ASN A 31 -5.51 -2.43 9.79
C ASN A 31 -4.92 -1.00 9.74
N PRO A 32 -5.16 -0.16 10.76
CA PRO A 32 -4.71 1.23 10.73
C PRO A 32 -3.18 1.32 10.72
N PRO A 33 -2.55 1.93 9.69
CA PRO A 33 -1.12 2.17 9.67
C PRO A 33 -0.78 3.41 10.51
N LEU A 34 0.49 3.54 10.91
CA LEU A 34 0.99 4.79 11.51
C LEU A 34 1.23 5.87 10.46
N ALA A 35 1.61 5.45 9.25
CA ALA A 35 1.82 6.34 8.14
C ALA A 35 1.42 5.70 6.81
N ILE A 36 0.95 6.55 5.91
CA ILE A 36 0.78 6.25 4.49
C ILE A 36 1.81 7.10 3.74
N VAL A 37 2.73 6.42 3.08
CA VAL A 37 3.80 7.00 2.29
C VAL A 37 3.46 6.84 0.82
N VAL A 38 3.54 7.92 0.06
CA VAL A 38 3.21 7.96 -1.36
C VAL A 38 4.42 8.48 -2.15
N SER A 39 4.89 7.71 -3.13
CA SER A 39 5.96 8.14 -4.04
C SER A 39 5.42 8.61 -5.38
N GLY A 40 6.11 9.57 -6.01
CA GLY A 40 5.80 10.04 -7.37
C GLY A 40 4.51 10.86 -7.48
N LEU A 41 4.10 11.54 -6.41
CA LEU A 41 2.87 12.35 -6.44
C LEU A 41 3.05 13.56 -7.37
N ARG A 42 2.18 13.66 -8.37
CA ARG A 42 2.17 14.72 -9.40
C ARG A 42 0.88 15.53 -9.29
N ASP A 43 0.81 16.65 -10.00
CA ASP A 43 -0.34 17.57 -9.94
C ASP A 43 -1.65 16.90 -10.35
N GLU A 44 -1.62 16.02 -11.36
CA GLU A 44 -2.76 15.20 -11.80
C GLU A 44 -3.35 14.30 -10.70
N HIS A 45 -2.53 13.91 -9.71
CA HIS A 45 -2.93 13.02 -8.61
C HIS A 45 -3.51 13.77 -7.40
N ARG A 46 -3.30 15.09 -7.29
CA ARG A 46 -3.54 15.84 -6.06
C ARG A 46 -4.98 15.79 -5.58
N LEU A 47 -5.95 15.95 -6.48
CA LEU A 47 -7.37 15.97 -6.11
C LEU A 47 -7.78 14.64 -5.46
N SER A 48 -7.50 13.51 -6.13
CA SER A 48 -7.84 12.18 -5.62
C SER A 48 -7.05 11.82 -4.36
N TYR A 49 -5.80 12.26 -4.25
CA TYR A 49 -5.01 12.11 -3.02
C TYR A 49 -5.62 12.88 -1.84
N HIS A 50 -6.04 14.12 -2.04
CA HIS A 50 -6.68 14.93 -0.99
C HIS A 50 -8.00 14.33 -0.53
N GLN A 51 -8.84 13.89 -1.47
CA GLN A 51 -10.10 13.19 -1.16
C GLN A 51 -9.86 11.92 -0.35
N PHE A 52 -8.88 11.10 -0.76
CA PHE A 52 -8.51 9.89 -0.04
C PHE A 52 -7.99 10.20 1.37
N LYS A 53 -7.16 11.23 1.52
CA LYS A 53 -6.66 11.68 2.83
C LYS A 53 -7.80 12.09 3.76
N GLN A 54 -8.76 12.87 3.27
CA GLN A 54 -9.95 13.27 4.04
C GLN A 54 -10.77 12.06 4.50
N GLN A 55 -10.93 11.07 3.62
CA GLN A 55 -11.64 9.83 3.95
C GLN A 55 -10.95 9.01 5.05
N CYS A 56 -9.66 9.25 5.33
CA CYS A 56 -8.87 8.61 6.38
C CYS A 56 -8.82 9.38 7.72
N GLU A 57 -9.49 10.54 7.85
CA GLU A 57 -9.39 11.43 9.03
C GLU A 57 -9.86 10.81 10.36
N PHE A 58 -10.49 9.63 10.32
CA PHE A 58 -10.91 8.90 11.51
C PHE A 58 -9.75 8.25 12.30
N SER A 59 -8.50 8.35 11.83
CA SER A 59 -7.34 7.70 12.46
C SER A 59 -6.13 8.64 12.45
N PRO A 60 -5.26 8.63 13.48
CA PRO A 60 -4.04 9.45 13.53
C PRO A 60 -2.95 8.93 12.58
N ILE A 61 -3.27 8.90 11.28
CA ILE A 61 -2.39 8.43 10.20
C ILE A 61 -1.59 9.61 9.68
N ARG A 62 -0.26 9.48 9.68
CA ARG A 62 0.61 10.48 9.05
C ARG A 62 0.69 10.23 7.55
N PHE A 63 0.40 11.26 6.75
CA PHE A 63 0.56 11.21 5.30
C PHE A 63 1.90 11.85 4.89
N ILE A 64 2.71 11.11 4.14
CA ILE A 64 4.02 11.54 3.66
C ILE A 64 4.07 11.33 2.16
N HIS A 65 4.40 12.37 1.39
CA HIS A 65 4.37 12.29 -0.07
C HIS A 65 5.41 13.16 -0.78
N ARG A 66 6.18 13.97 -0.05
CA ARG A 66 7.26 14.78 -0.63
C ARG A 66 8.58 14.04 -0.38
N PRO A 67 9.52 14.04 -1.33
CA PRO A 67 10.83 13.49 -1.08
C PRO A 67 11.53 14.16 0.11
N GLY A 68 12.31 13.38 0.86
CA GLY A 68 13.07 13.85 2.01
C GLY A 68 13.14 12.85 3.15
N CYS A 69 13.78 13.27 4.24
CA CYS A 69 13.94 12.47 5.45
C CYS A 69 12.82 12.78 6.46
N TYR A 70 12.22 11.73 7.01
CA TYR A 70 11.15 11.80 7.99
C TYR A 70 11.40 10.83 9.14
N SER A 71 10.68 11.04 10.24
CA SER A 71 10.63 10.10 11.35
C SER A 71 9.19 9.78 11.71
N VAL A 72 8.80 8.51 11.66
CA VAL A 72 7.47 8.03 12.03
C VAL A 72 7.60 7.15 13.26
N ALA A 73 7.13 7.63 14.42
CA ALA A 73 7.22 6.93 15.70
C ALA A 73 8.64 6.37 15.96
N THR A 74 9.64 7.26 15.88
CA THR A 74 11.10 7.01 15.99
C THR A 74 11.73 6.19 14.87
N PHE A 75 10.99 5.87 13.81
CA PHE A 75 11.52 5.18 12.65
C PHE A 75 12.00 6.17 11.57
N PRO A 76 13.31 6.26 11.31
CA PRO A 76 13.83 7.10 10.24
C PRO A 76 13.45 6.50 8.89
N LEU A 77 12.96 7.35 8.00
CA LEU A 77 12.65 6.98 6.64
C LEU A 77 13.13 8.06 5.68
N GLU A 78 13.61 7.63 4.52
CA GLU A 78 13.99 8.50 3.41
C GLU A 78 13.06 8.18 2.24
N LEU A 79 12.21 9.14 1.88
CA LEU A 79 11.36 9.05 0.72
C LEU A 79 12.07 9.69 -0.48
N SER A 80 12.18 8.92 -1.55
CA SER A 80 12.55 9.40 -2.88
C SER A 80 11.30 9.40 -3.79
N GLU A 81 11.43 9.98 -4.97
CA GLU A 81 10.40 9.88 -6.02
C GLU A 81 10.14 8.43 -6.45
N SER A 82 11.14 7.54 -6.32
CA SER A 82 11.09 6.18 -6.85
C SER A 82 11.26 5.07 -5.82
N PHE A 83 11.59 5.38 -4.57
CA PHE A 83 11.78 4.38 -3.53
C PHE A 83 11.54 4.94 -2.12
N LEU A 84 11.38 4.05 -1.16
CA LEU A 84 11.37 4.33 0.26
C LEU A 84 12.50 3.55 0.92
N ARG A 85 13.42 4.25 1.60
CA ARG A 85 14.50 3.63 2.38
C ARG A 85 14.20 3.71 3.88
N LEU A 86 14.46 2.61 4.57
CA LEU A 86 14.16 2.38 5.98
C LEU A 86 15.33 1.61 6.61
N GLY A 87 16.33 2.33 7.11
CA GLY A 87 17.61 1.70 7.46
C GLY A 87 18.26 1.10 6.21
N ASP A 88 18.61 -0.19 6.26
CA ASP A 88 19.20 -0.92 5.13
C ASP A 88 18.16 -1.44 4.12
N LEU A 89 16.86 -1.41 4.48
CA LEU A 89 15.79 -1.84 3.59
C LEU A 89 15.46 -0.74 2.58
N VAL A 90 15.52 -1.09 1.29
CA VAL A 90 15.01 -0.25 0.20
C VAL A 90 13.78 -0.92 -0.39
N VAL A 91 12.66 -0.20 -0.38
CA VAL A 91 11.37 -0.64 -0.91
C VAL A 91 11.07 0.17 -2.17
N VAL A 92 10.95 -0.51 -3.30
CA VAL A 92 10.54 0.09 -4.57
C VAL A 92 9.04 -0.10 -4.73
N PRO A 93 8.26 0.95 -5.02
CA PRO A 93 6.82 0.85 -5.14
C PRO A 93 6.47 0.13 -6.44
N ILE A 94 5.85 -1.05 -6.32
CA ILE A 94 5.34 -1.78 -7.49
C ILE A 94 3.93 -1.26 -7.77
N GLU A 95 3.63 -1.03 -9.04
CA GLU A 95 2.33 -0.52 -9.47
C GLU A 95 1.19 -1.37 -8.90
N GLY A 96 0.29 -0.62 -8.26
CA GLY A 96 -0.56 -0.93 -7.09
C GLY A 96 -0.64 -2.35 -6.56
N THR A 97 0.54 -2.76 -6.17
CA THR A 97 0.70 -3.30 -4.84
C THR A 97 0.63 -2.18 -3.79
N ILE A 98 0.43 -2.58 -2.54
CA ILE A 98 0.80 -1.79 -1.39
C ILE A 98 1.88 -2.55 -0.66
N ALA A 99 3.02 -1.90 -0.45
CA ALA A 99 4.03 -2.41 0.45
C ALA A 99 3.58 -2.16 1.89
N VAL A 100 3.26 -3.23 2.60
CA VAL A 100 3.02 -3.21 4.05
C VAL A 100 4.35 -3.46 4.73
N ILE A 101 4.83 -2.44 5.42
CA ILE A 101 6.13 -2.48 6.07
C ILE A 101 5.89 -2.61 7.57
N ASP A 102 6.24 -3.79 8.07
CA ASP A 102 6.06 -4.16 9.47
C ASP A 102 7.40 -4.12 10.19
N LYS A 103 7.50 -3.21 11.16
CA LYS A 103 8.60 -3.20 12.11
C LYS A 103 8.35 -4.27 13.17
N LYS A 104 8.64 -5.52 12.83
CA LYS A 104 9.14 -6.52 13.79
C LYS A 104 10.68 -6.45 13.80
N ALA A 105 11.37 -7.26 14.60
CA ALA A 105 12.82 -7.18 14.91
C ALA A 105 13.76 -6.98 13.70
N GLU A 106 13.31 -7.24 12.47
CA GLU A 106 14.11 -7.17 11.24
C GLU A 106 13.54 -6.25 10.13
N CYS A 107 12.56 -5.37 10.39
CA CYS A 107 11.92 -4.53 9.35
C CYS A 107 11.57 -5.31 8.06
N ARG A 108 10.41 -5.97 8.03
CA ARG A 108 9.98 -6.76 6.87
C ARG A 108 9.02 -5.96 6.01
N SER A 109 9.15 -6.07 4.69
CA SER A 109 8.17 -5.55 3.72
C SER A 109 7.42 -6.71 3.07
N THR A 110 6.10 -6.66 3.14
CA THR A 110 5.21 -7.58 2.44
C THR A 110 4.41 -6.80 1.41
N TYR A 111 4.46 -7.21 0.15
CA TYR A 111 3.63 -6.61 -0.88
C TYR A 111 2.26 -7.27 -0.87
N MET A 112 1.23 -6.48 -0.66
CA MET A 112 -0.15 -6.90 -0.86
C MET A 112 -0.58 -6.44 -2.25
N LEU A 113 -0.85 -7.41 -3.12
CA LEU A 113 -1.42 -7.14 -4.43
C LEU A 113 -2.87 -6.70 -4.19
N PHE A 114 -3.19 -5.46 -4.51
CA PHE A 114 -4.58 -5.11 -4.75
C PHE A 114 -4.83 -5.61 -6.16
N ASP A 115 -5.56 -6.71 -6.26
CA ASP A 115 -5.86 -7.53 -7.44
C ASP A 115 -6.35 -6.76 -8.69
N MET A 116 -5.53 -5.85 -9.23
CA MET A 116 -5.97 -4.72 -10.07
C MET A 116 -4.88 -4.10 -10.96
N PHE A 117 -3.78 -4.81 -11.26
CA PHE A 117 -2.74 -4.36 -12.20
C PHE A 117 -2.70 -5.15 -13.50
N ALA A 118 -3.87 -5.52 -14.04
CA ALA A 118 -3.95 -5.69 -15.48
C ALA A 118 -3.98 -4.29 -16.11
N ASP A 119 -2.86 -3.87 -16.66
CA ASP A 119 -2.78 -2.87 -17.73
C ASP A 119 -3.95 -3.07 -18.73
N GLU A 120 -4.47 -2.02 -19.37
CA GLU A 120 -5.48 -2.24 -20.43
C GLU A 120 -4.87 -3.07 -21.60
N SER A 121 -3.55 -3.06 -21.75
CA SER A 121 -2.81 -3.96 -22.65
C SER A 121 -2.61 -5.39 -22.12
N PHE A 122 -2.93 -5.65 -20.85
CA PHE A 122 -2.90 -6.98 -20.20
C PHE A 122 -4.31 -7.51 -19.86
N SER A 123 -5.36 -6.88 -20.40
CA SER A 123 -6.75 -7.18 -20.07
C SER A 123 -7.24 -8.57 -20.52
N ASP A 124 -6.47 -9.29 -21.35
CA ASP A 124 -6.83 -10.62 -21.84
C ASP A 124 -6.56 -11.77 -20.84
N TYR A 125 -5.90 -11.53 -19.71
CA TYR A 125 -5.47 -12.62 -18.80
C TYR A 125 -6.33 -12.86 -17.55
N HIS A 126 -7.33 -12.02 -17.24
CA HIS A 126 -8.05 -12.10 -15.95
C HIS A 126 -9.57 -12.21 -16.07
N GLY A 127 -10.05 -13.01 -17.03
CA GLY A 127 -11.43 -13.49 -17.04
C GLY A 127 -11.78 -14.49 -15.92
N GLU A 128 -10.82 -14.95 -15.11
CA GLU A 128 -11.01 -16.13 -14.24
C GLU A 128 -10.40 -15.98 -12.83
N LEU A 129 -10.64 -14.88 -12.13
CA LEU A 129 -10.42 -14.84 -10.68
C LEU A 129 -11.74 -14.65 -9.97
N ASP A 130 -12.37 -15.79 -9.64
CA ASP A 130 -13.60 -15.87 -8.89
C ASP A 130 -13.37 -15.74 -7.37
N ASP A 131 -14.46 -15.57 -6.61
CA ASP A 131 -14.46 -15.47 -5.14
C ASP A 131 -13.78 -16.67 -4.44
N THR A 132 -13.58 -17.78 -5.16
CA THR A 132 -12.92 -18.98 -4.69
C THR A 132 -11.42 -18.76 -4.52
N THR A 133 -10.80 -18.03 -5.47
CA THR A 133 -9.36 -17.74 -5.44
C THR A 133 -8.99 -16.74 -4.32
N PHE A 134 -9.91 -15.81 -4.00
CA PHE A 134 -9.75 -14.90 -2.86
C PHE A 134 -9.77 -15.64 -1.51
N LYS A 135 -10.62 -16.67 -1.36
CA LYS A 135 -10.65 -17.50 -0.15
C LYS A 135 -9.40 -18.34 0.00
N GLU A 136 -8.82 -18.83 -1.09
CA GLU A 136 -7.56 -19.57 -1.04
C GLU A 136 -6.38 -18.68 -0.61
N LEU A 137 -6.27 -17.46 -1.13
CA LEU A 137 -5.26 -16.50 -0.69
C LEU A 137 -5.41 -16.13 0.79
N GLU A 138 -6.64 -15.98 1.28
CA GLU A 138 -6.92 -15.73 2.70
C GLU A 138 -6.54 -16.93 3.59
N SER A 139 -6.70 -18.16 3.07
CA SER A 139 -6.26 -19.41 3.72
C SER A 139 -4.74 -19.50 3.84
N TYR A 140 -4.01 -19.21 2.75
CA TYR A 140 -2.54 -19.24 2.75
C TYR A 140 -1.93 -18.21 3.72
N LEU A 141 -2.49 -17.00 3.79
CA LEU A 141 -2.05 -15.98 4.75
C LEU A 141 -2.30 -16.39 6.21
N LYS A 142 -3.37 -17.15 6.49
CA LYS A 142 -3.63 -17.71 7.83
C LYS A 142 -2.65 -18.83 8.18
N GLN A 143 -2.28 -19.69 7.23
CA GLN A 143 -1.32 -20.77 7.47
C GLN A 143 0.08 -20.24 7.79
N ILE A 144 0.56 -19.21 7.10
CA ILE A 144 1.86 -18.58 7.38
C ILE A 144 1.90 -18.00 8.81
N SER A 145 0.78 -17.49 9.33
CA SER A 145 0.70 -16.99 10.71
C SER A 145 0.74 -18.08 11.80
N THR A 146 0.59 -19.35 11.40
CA THR A 146 0.58 -20.50 12.32
C THR A 146 1.96 -21.16 12.43
N ILE A 147 2.82 -20.98 11.43
CA ILE A 147 4.18 -21.55 11.40
C ILE A 147 5.13 -20.79 12.35
N ASP A 148 4.90 -19.48 12.56
CA ASP A 148 5.68 -18.65 13.49
C ASP A 148 5.37 -18.88 14.99
N LYS A 149 4.59 -19.92 15.34
CA LYS A 149 4.23 -20.27 16.74
C LYS A 149 4.77 -21.62 17.22
N LYS A 150 5.73 -22.23 16.52
CA LYS A 150 6.45 -23.41 17.00
C LYS A 150 7.90 -23.10 17.29
#